data_AF-A0A0G0SH60-F1
#
_entry.id   AF-A0A0G0SH60-F1
#
_cell.length_a   1.000
_cell.length_b   1.000
_cell.length_c   1.000
_cell.angle_alpha   90.00
_cell.angle_beta   90.00
_cell.angle_gamma   90.00
#
_symmetry.space_group_name_H-M   'P 1'
#
loop_
_entity.id
_entity.type
_entity.pdbx_description
1 polymer ?
#
loop_
_entity_poly.entity_id
_entity_poly.type
_entity_poly.pdbx_seq_one_letter_code
_entity_poly.pdbx_strand_id
1 'polypeptide(L)'
;MFTALIAIFMILNSSTGEFIDVGGTRLPSKQIVSQKVISLENRYQDRFVNSVFKDNILLNLRYLKGDVKSKKDINWSQIVRPFKFELKLGSDEVFSFHDDVLPQFQKKKLITTGAHFNSLEGFKSDGFLVGDGVCHLASIIYWAAKSAGLTALAPTNHNFRSIPEVPKDFGVAIYYNPGEKSSNQLQNLYIVNDKNTDISFLFEYDGTKLLISVLELI
;
A
#
# COMPACT_ATOMS: atom_id res chain seq x y z
N MET A 1 48.75 -12.59 -25.91
CA MET A 1 48.29 -11.25 -26.33
C MET A 1 47.12 -10.87 -25.45
N PHE A 2 47.18 -9.66 -24.88
CA PHE A 2 46.47 -9.22 -23.67
C PHE A 2 44.94 -9.16 -23.80
N THR A 3 44.30 -9.59 -22.72
CA THR A 3 42.92 -9.34 -22.29
C THR A 3 42.64 -7.85 -22.10
N ALA A 4 41.44 -7.40 -22.46
CA ALA A 4 40.85 -6.16 -21.95
C ALA A 4 39.51 -6.49 -21.29
N LEU A 5 39.56 -6.69 -19.97
CA LEU A 5 38.41 -6.71 -19.07
C LEU A 5 38.04 -5.25 -18.80
N ILE A 6 36.87 -4.78 -19.24
CA ILE A 6 36.32 -3.51 -18.76
C ILE A 6 35.48 -3.83 -17.53
N ALA A 7 36.08 -3.58 -16.36
CA ALA A 7 35.37 -3.53 -15.09
C ALA A 7 34.62 -2.20 -14.99
N ILE A 8 33.29 -2.25 -14.94
CA ILE A 8 32.48 -1.09 -14.57
C ILE A 8 32.28 -1.15 -13.05
N PHE A 9 32.91 -0.21 -12.35
CA PHE A 9 32.78 -0.01 -10.92
C PHE A 9 31.37 0.49 -10.57
N MET A 10 30.77 -0.14 -9.56
CA MET A 10 29.63 0.42 -8.83
C MET A 10 30.10 1.57 -7.95
N ILE A 11 29.48 2.73 -8.10
CA ILE A 11 29.46 3.77 -7.06
C ILE A 11 28.00 4.13 -6.84
N LEU A 12 27.49 3.90 -5.63
CA LEU A 12 26.25 4.53 -5.18
C LEU A 12 26.52 5.18 -3.82
N ASN A 13 26.75 6.49 -3.89
CA ASN A 13 26.65 7.43 -2.79
C ASN A 13 25.32 8.16 -2.99
N SER A 14 24.27 7.84 -2.21
CA SER A 14 22.95 8.45 -2.38
C SER A 14 22.58 9.32 -1.19
N SER A 15 23.06 10.56 -1.18
CA SER A 15 22.48 11.64 -0.38
C SER A 15 22.37 12.97 -1.14
N THR A 16 22.90 13.06 -2.35
CA THR A 16 22.76 14.23 -3.22
C THR A 16 22.33 13.70 -4.59
N GLY A 17 21.20 14.19 -5.12
CA GLY A 17 20.66 13.77 -6.41
C GLY A 17 21.52 14.20 -7.61
N GLU A 18 22.79 13.79 -7.64
CA GLU A 18 23.66 13.99 -8.79
C GLU A 18 23.50 12.84 -9.79
N PHE A 19 23.24 13.24 -11.03
CA PHE A 19 23.02 12.36 -12.16
C PHE A 19 24.34 11.75 -12.62
N ILE A 20 24.40 10.41 -12.71
CA ILE A 20 25.50 9.73 -13.38
C ILE A 20 25.14 9.62 -14.87
N ASP A 21 25.82 10.40 -15.71
CA ASP A 21 25.74 10.28 -17.17
C ASP A 21 26.56 9.07 -17.64
N VAL A 22 25.86 8.01 -18.04
CA VAL A 22 26.45 6.85 -18.71
C VAL A 22 25.89 6.82 -20.13
N GLY A 23 26.54 7.51 -21.06
CA GLY A 23 26.24 7.41 -22.49
C GLY A 23 24.99 8.15 -22.96
N GLY A 24 24.65 9.30 -22.38
CA GLY A 24 23.68 10.24 -22.95
C GLY A 24 22.20 9.85 -22.82
N THR A 25 21.88 8.74 -22.16
CA THR A 25 20.50 8.37 -21.86
C THR A 25 20.19 8.72 -20.41
N ARG A 26 19.47 9.83 -20.18
CA ARG A 26 18.96 10.15 -18.84
C ARG A 26 17.88 9.14 -18.48
N LEU A 27 18.17 8.29 -17.50
CA LEU A 27 17.14 7.46 -16.89
C LEU A 27 16.15 8.38 -16.16
N PRO A 28 14.84 8.12 -16.27
CA PRO A 28 13.85 8.94 -15.58
C PRO A 28 14.09 8.85 -14.07
N SER A 29 14.03 9.99 -13.40
CA SER A 29 14.32 10.10 -11.97
C SER A 29 13.02 10.01 -11.17
N LYS A 30 13.11 9.60 -9.90
CA LYS A 30 11.94 9.52 -9.02
C LYS A 30 12.03 10.58 -7.93
N GLN A 31 10.97 11.36 -7.78
CA GLN A 31 10.84 12.35 -6.72
C GLN A 31 9.82 11.88 -5.67
N ILE A 32 10.17 11.96 -4.38
CA ILE A 32 9.20 11.76 -3.30
C ILE A 32 8.28 12.97 -3.23
N VAL A 33 7.00 12.78 -3.49
CA VAL A 33 5.96 13.83 -3.42
C VAL A 33 5.12 13.75 -2.15
N SER A 34 5.14 12.60 -1.45
CA SER A 34 4.49 12.42 -0.16
C SER A 34 5.12 11.25 0.59
N GLN A 35 5.14 11.33 1.91
CA GLN A 35 5.64 10.26 2.77
C GLN A 35 4.88 10.23 4.09
N LYS A 36 4.42 9.04 4.51
CA LYS A 36 3.70 8.79 5.77
C LYS A 36 4.24 7.57 6.49
N VAL A 37 4.28 7.62 7.81
CA VAL A 37 4.77 6.54 8.65
C VAL A 37 3.79 6.29 9.79
N ILE A 38 3.61 5.02 10.14
CA ILE A 38 2.86 4.59 11.34
C ILE A 38 3.64 3.51 12.07
N SER A 39 3.47 3.43 13.38
CA SER A 39 3.82 2.24 14.15
C SER A 39 2.78 1.14 13.94
N LEU A 40 3.23 -0.10 13.75
CA LEU A 40 2.35 -1.28 13.79
C LEU A 40 2.27 -1.89 15.20
N GLU A 41 2.87 -1.25 16.21
CA GLU A 41 2.91 -1.74 17.60
C GLU A 41 1.97 -0.96 18.54
N ASN A 42 1.43 0.17 18.10
CA ASN A 42 0.80 1.15 19.00
C ASN A 42 -0.66 1.43 18.65
N ARG A 43 -1.50 0.38 18.56
CA ARG A 43 -2.93 0.54 18.27
C ARG A 43 -3.81 0.58 19.53
N TYR A 44 -3.56 -0.34 20.46
CA TYR A 44 -4.21 -0.49 21.76
C TYR A 44 -3.15 -0.78 22.84
N GLN A 45 -3.56 -0.75 24.10
CA GLN A 45 -2.69 -1.18 25.21
C GLN A 45 -2.45 -2.70 25.20
N ASP A 46 -3.39 -3.47 24.63
CA ASP A 46 -3.32 -4.92 24.55
C ASP A 46 -2.40 -5.37 23.41
N ARG A 47 -1.37 -6.16 23.75
CA ARG A 47 -0.36 -6.66 22.80
C ARG A 47 -0.92 -7.70 21.82
N PHE A 48 -1.90 -8.50 22.23
CA PHE A 48 -2.54 -9.48 21.35
C PHE A 48 -3.38 -8.77 20.29
N VAL A 49 -4.15 -7.74 20.67
CA VAL A 49 -4.91 -6.96 19.69
C VAL A 49 -3.97 -6.26 18.71
N ASN A 50 -2.86 -5.67 19.18
CA ASN A 50 -1.87 -5.07 18.30
C ASN A 50 -1.27 -6.07 17.31
N SER A 51 -0.96 -7.29 17.75
CA SER A 51 -0.39 -8.31 16.86
C SER A 51 -1.38 -8.75 15.78
N VAL A 52 -2.67 -8.87 16.10
CA VAL A 52 -3.72 -9.15 15.10
C VAL A 52 -3.79 -8.06 14.03
N PHE A 53 -3.84 -6.79 14.44
CA PHE A 53 -3.85 -5.65 13.52
C PHE A 53 -2.61 -5.65 12.62
N LYS A 54 -1.43 -5.80 13.22
CA LYS A 54 -0.15 -5.89 12.51
C LYS A 54 -0.16 -7.02 11.49
N ASP A 55 -0.53 -8.22 11.90
CA ASP A 55 -0.53 -9.41 11.05
C ASP A 55 -1.46 -9.27 9.85
N ASN A 56 -2.65 -8.71 10.06
CA ASN A 56 -3.62 -8.47 8.99
C ASN A 56 -3.15 -7.38 8.01
N ILE A 57 -2.55 -6.29 8.50
CA ILE A 57 -1.94 -5.25 7.65
C ILE A 57 -0.83 -5.85 6.79
N LEU A 58 0.08 -6.61 7.40
CA LEU A 58 1.19 -7.23 6.68
C LEU A 58 0.70 -8.28 5.70
N LEU A 59 -0.28 -9.11 6.06
CA LEU A 59 -0.90 -10.07 5.14
C LEU A 59 -1.53 -9.35 3.94
N ASN A 60 -2.28 -8.27 4.16
CA ASN A 60 -2.90 -7.50 3.08
C ASN A 60 -1.87 -6.91 2.11
N LEU A 61 -0.75 -6.41 2.62
CA LEU A 61 0.36 -5.93 1.79
C LEU A 61 1.01 -7.07 0.98
N ARG A 62 1.04 -8.31 1.48
CA ARG A 62 1.53 -9.48 0.72
C ARG A 62 0.57 -9.90 -0.38
N TYR A 63 -0.73 -9.76 -0.14
CA TYR A 63 -1.76 -9.90 -1.19
C TYR A 63 -1.56 -8.83 -2.27
N LEU A 64 -1.44 -7.56 -1.88
CA LEU A 64 -1.20 -6.45 -2.81
C LEU A 64 0.09 -6.63 -3.64
N LYS A 65 1.16 -7.12 -3.01
CA LYS A 65 2.42 -7.42 -3.68
C LYS A 65 2.31 -8.62 -4.64
N GLY A 66 1.33 -9.50 -4.44
CA GLY A 66 1.15 -10.75 -5.19
C GLY A 66 1.96 -11.94 -4.66
N ASP A 67 2.59 -11.80 -3.48
CA ASP A 67 3.29 -12.89 -2.78
C ASP A 67 2.29 -13.95 -2.27
N VAL A 68 1.07 -13.53 -1.92
CA VAL A 68 -0.02 -14.38 -1.45
C VAL A 68 -1.20 -14.21 -2.39
N LYS A 69 -1.75 -15.33 -2.89
CA LYS A 69 -2.96 -15.33 -3.73
C LYS A 69 -4.12 -16.07 -3.08
N SER A 70 -3.83 -16.86 -2.05
CA SER A 70 -4.79 -17.68 -1.33
C SER A 70 -4.22 -18.09 0.03
N LYS A 71 -5.10 -18.57 0.92
CA LYS A 71 -4.72 -18.98 2.28
C LYS A 71 -3.61 -20.05 2.34
N LYS A 72 -3.51 -20.92 1.33
CA LYS A 72 -2.45 -21.95 1.24
C LYS A 72 -1.06 -21.38 0.99
N ASP A 73 -0.96 -20.15 0.47
CA ASP A 73 0.31 -19.49 0.18
C ASP A 73 0.87 -18.76 1.42
N ILE A 74 0.09 -18.69 2.50
CA ILE A 74 0.42 -17.97 3.72
C ILE A 74 1.54 -18.69 4.47
N ASN A 75 2.71 -18.05 4.50
CA ASN A 75 3.80 -18.40 5.39
C ASN A 75 4.05 -17.24 6.37
N TRP A 76 3.51 -17.36 7.59
CA TRP A 76 3.60 -16.30 8.61
C TRP A 76 5.04 -15.88 8.92
N SER A 77 5.99 -16.81 8.88
CA SER A 77 7.42 -16.50 9.09
C SER A 77 8.03 -15.61 8.00
N GLN A 78 7.42 -15.56 6.81
CA GLN A 78 7.80 -14.67 5.72
C GLN A 78 6.98 -13.38 5.73
N ILE A 79 5.68 -13.47 6.05
CA ILE A 79 4.77 -12.31 6.10
C ILE A 79 5.33 -11.23 7.04
N VAL A 80 5.76 -11.63 8.25
CA VAL A 80 6.18 -10.71 9.30
C VAL A 80 7.61 -10.18 9.15
N ARG A 81 8.37 -10.63 8.13
CA ARG A 81 9.73 -10.13 7.89
C ARG A 81 9.68 -8.71 7.32
N PRO A 82 10.69 -7.88 7.62
CA PRO A 82 10.88 -6.60 6.93
C PRO A 82 10.84 -6.77 5.41
N PHE A 83 10.28 -5.79 4.71
CA PHE A 83 10.18 -5.82 3.25
C PHE A 83 10.13 -4.42 2.66
N LYS A 84 10.36 -4.40 1.35
CA LYS A 84 10.18 -3.23 0.49
C LYS A 84 9.56 -3.68 -0.82
N PHE A 85 8.50 -3.00 -1.28
CA PHE A 85 7.97 -3.21 -2.62
C PHE A 85 7.27 -1.96 -3.15
N GLU A 86 7.10 -1.92 -4.47
CA GLU A 86 6.52 -0.80 -5.18
C GLU A 86 5.25 -1.24 -5.91
N LEU A 87 4.15 -0.51 -5.67
CA LEU A 87 2.95 -0.55 -6.49
C LEU A 87 3.01 0.63 -7.46
N LYS A 88 2.89 0.35 -8.77
CA LYS A 88 2.87 1.39 -9.80
C LYS A 88 1.44 1.64 -10.28
N LEU A 89 1.10 2.91 -10.47
CA LEU A 89 -0.11 3.38 -11.13
C LEU A 89 0.31 4.22 -12.34
N GLY A 90 0.04 3.73 -13.54
CA GLY A 90 0.17 4.53 -14.76
C GLY A 90 -0.85 5.67 -14.80
N SER A 91 -0.67 6.61 -15.74
CA SER A 91 -1.66 7.67 -16.00
C SER A 91 -3.07 7.07 -16.17
N ASP A 92 -4.06 7.68 -15.53
CA ASP A 92 -5.48 7.25 -15.51
C ASP A 92 -5.77 5.88 -14.86
N GLU A 93 -4.76 5.18 -14.34
CA GLU A 93 -4.97 3.94 -13.60
C GLU A 93 -5.57 4.21 -12.23
N VAL A 94 -6.32 3.22 -11.73
CA VAL A 94 -7.04 3.33 -10.47
C VAL A 94 -6.60 2.21 -9.55
N PHE A 95 -6.13 2.57 -8.36
CA PHE A 95 -6.09 1.65 -7.24
C PHE A 95 -7.46 1.63 -6.56
N SER A 96 -7.96 0.42 -6.31
CA SER A 96 -9.15 0.17 -5.48
C SER A 96 -8.79 -0.85 -4.41
N PHE A 97 -9.19 -0.64 -3.16
CA PHE A 97 -8.75 -1.54 -2.07
C PHE A 97 -9.21 -2.99 -2.28
N HIS A 98 -10.45 -3.18 -2.76
CA HIS A 98 -10.96 -4.46 -3.25
C HIS A 98 -11.72 -4.26 -4.59
N ASP A 99 -12.17 -5.36 -5.20
CA ASP A 99 -12.67 -5.46 -6.58
C ASP A 99 -14.16 -5.08 -6.77
N ASP A 100 -14.96 -5.07 -5.71
CA ASP A 100 -16.28 -4.43 -5.74
C ASP A 100 -16.17 -2.90 -5.85
N VAL A 101 -16.13 -2.41 -7.09
CA VAL A 101 -15.88 -0.99 -7.44
C VAL A 101 -17.12 -0.24 -7.90
N LEU A 102 -17.18 1.06 -7.56
CA LEU A 102 -18.23 1.98 -8.03
C LEU A 102 -18.32 2.01 -9.58
N PRO A 103 -19.51 2.25 -10.16
CA PRO A 103 -19.71 2.24 -11.62
C PRO A 103 -18.73 3.09 -12.41
N GLN A 104 -18.36 4.27 -11.88
CA GLN A 104 -17.41 5.20 -12.52
C GLN A 104 -15.99 4.65 -12.71
N PHE A 105 -15.61 3.60 -11.96
CA PHE A 105 -14.28 2.99 -12.04
C PHE A 105 -14.26 1.66 -12.81
N GLN A 106 -15.40 1.07 -13.15
CA GLN A 106 -15.49 -0.28 -13.76
C GLN A 106 -14.81 -0.39 -15.14
N LYS A 107 -14.66 0.71 -15.86
CA LYS A 107 -14.02 0.75 -17.19
C LYS A 107 -12.56 1.22 -17.16
N LYS A 108 -12.02 1.49 -15.97
CA LYS A 108 -10.62 1.89 -15.79
C LYS A 108 -9.74 0.65 -15.61
N LYS A 109 -8.44 0.80 -15.86
CA LYS A 109 -7.47 -0.22 -15.47
C LYS A 109 -7.33 -0.21 -13.95
N LEU A 110 -7.76 -1.30 -13.32
CA LEU A 110 -7.86 -1.44 -11.87
C LEU A 110 -6.69 -2.28 -11.33
N ILE A 111 -6.10 -1.79 -10.25
CA ILE A 111 -5.22 -2.57 -9.39
C ILE A 111 -5.87 -2.65 -8.02
N THR A 112 -5.93 -3.85 -7.45
CA THR A 112 -6.51 -4.08 -6.13
C THR A 112 -5.57 -4.82 -5.21
N THR A 113 -5.88 -4.87 -3.91
CA THR A 113 -5.13 -5.71 -2.99
C THR A 113 -5.29 -7.20 -3.31
N GLY A 114 -6.36 -7.59 -4.00
CA GLY A 114 -6.67 -8.99 -4.28
C GLY A 114 -7.17 -9.79 -3.07
N ALA A 115 -7.58 -9.10 -1.99
CA ALA A 115 -8.10 -9.69 -0.77
C ALA A 115 -9.49 -9.13 -0.39
N HIS A 116 -10.21 -9.91 0.41
CA HIS A 116 -11.58 -9.73 0.89
C HIS A 116 -11.69 -9.91 2.42
N PHE A 117 -10.55 -9.84 3.12
CA PHE A 117 -10.42 -9.57 4.57
C PHE A 117 -11.11 -10.57 5.50
N ASN A 118 -11.32 -11.81 5.05
CA ASN A 118 -12.04 -12.83 5.80
C ASN A 118 -11.15 -14.01 6.21
N SER A 119 -11.70 -14.90 7.05
CA SER A 119 -10.94 -16.01 7.65
C SER A 119 -10.60 -17.12 6.64
N LEU A 120 -11.33 -17.23 5.53
CA LEU A 120 -11.04 -18.15 4.43
C LEU A 120 -9.80 -17.71 3.65
N GLU A 121 -9.46 -16.43 3.71
CA GLU A 121 -8.22 -15.85 3.19
C GLU A 121 -7.11 -15.74 4.24
N GLY A 122 -7.35 -16.22 5.46
CA GLY A 122 -6.33 -16.30 6.51
C GLY A 122 -6.14 -15.04 7.33
N PHE A 123 -7.00 -14.03 7.17
CA PHE A 123 -7.05 -12.90 8.09
C PHE A 123 -7.41 -13.38 9.50
N LYS A 124 -6.76 -12.77 10.49
CA LYS A 124 -6.91 -13.05 11.92
C LYS A 124 -8.04 -12.20 12.51
N SER A 125 -8.54 -12.66 13.66
CA SER A 125 -9.51 -11.94 14.48
C SER A 125 -8.95 -11.69 15.87
N ASP A 126 -9.35 -10.56 16.45
CA ASP A 126 -9.09 -10.22 17.85
C ASP A 126 -10.15 -10.81 18.82
N GLY A 127 -11.14 -11.53 18.29
CA GLY A 127 -12.29 -12.08 19.02
C GLY A 127 -13.62 -11.39 18.71
N PHE A 128 -13.60 -10.23 18.05
CA PHE A 128 -14.81 -9.50 17.64
C PHE A 128 -15.03 -9.49 16.13
N LEU A 129 -13.98 -9.15 15.36
CA LEU A 129 -14.07 -9.01 13.91
C LEU A 129 -12.86 -9.68 13.24
N VAL A 130 -13.03 -10.17 12.01
CA VAL A 130 -11.93 -10.69 11.19
C VAL A 130 -11.42 -9.56 10.30
N GLY A 131 -10.10 -9.49 10.10
CA GLY A 131 -9.51 -8.50 9.19
C GLY A 131 -9.24 -7.15 9.86
N ASP A 132 -9.25 -7.09 11.19
CA ASP A 132 -8.81 -5.91 11.93
C ASP A 132 -7.49 -5.33 11.41
N GLY A 133 -7.43 -4.02 11.22
CA GLY A 133 -6.28 -3.33 10.64
C GLY A 133 -6.40 -2.98 9.16
N VAL A 134 -7.34 -3.57 8.40
CA VAL A 134 -7.54 -3.20 6.97
C VAL A 134 -7.93 -1.73 6.79
N CYS A 135 -8.83 -1.22 7.65
CA CYS A 135 -9.19 0.20 7.67
C CYS A 135 -7.99 1.09 8.03
N HIS A 136 -7.08 0.61 8.90
CA HIS A 136 -5.87 1.34 9.27
C HIS A 136 -4.95 1.48 8.06
N LEU A 137 -4.67 0.37 7.36
CA LEU A 137 -3.87 0.38 6.14
C LEU A 137 -4.46 1.28 5.06
N ALA A 138 -5.76 1.19 4.81
CA ALA A 138 -6.43 2.05 3.84
C ALA A 138 -6.34 3.54 4.21
N SER A 139 -6.48 3.86 5.50
CA SER A 139 -6.41 5.25 5.98
C SER A 139 -5.03 5.88 5.76
N ILE A 140 -3.94 5.15 6.01
CA ILE A 140 -2.59 5.67 5.72
C ILE A 140 -2.31 5.78 4.22
N ILE A 141 -2.77 4.82 3.40
CA ILE A 141 -2.65 4.90 1.94
C ILE A 141 -3.42 6.12 1.41
N TYR A 142 -4.65 6.33 1.88
CA TYR A 142 -5.46 7.49 1.52
C TYR A 142 -4.79 8.81 1.90
N TRP A 143 -4.25 8.89 3.12
CA TRP A 143 -3.51 10.06 3.58
C TRP A 143 -2.28 10.35 2.71
N ALA A 144 -1.50 9.31 2.38
CA ALA A 144 -0.33 9.43 1.52
C ALA A 144 -0.70 9.93 0.12
N ALA A 145 -1.75 9.36 -0.49
CA ALA A 145 -2.26 9.71 -1.82
C ALA A 145 -2.81 11.15 -1.89
N LYS A 146 -3.66 11.54 -0.93
CA LYS A 146 -4.19 12.91 -0.85
C LYS A 146 -3.07 13.93 -0.67
N SER A 147 -2.07 13.61 0.16
CA SER A 147 -0.91 14.48 0.38
C SER A 147 -0.01 14.60 -0.86
N ALA A 148 0.00 13.59 -1.73
CA ALA A 148 0.71 13.61 -3.01
C ALA A 148 -0.06 14.37 -4.11
N GLY A 149 -1.25 14.89 -3.82
CA GLY A 149 -2.08 15.59 -4.78
C GLY A 149 -2.69 14.69 -5.85
N LEU A 150 -2.93 13.41 -5.53
CA LEU A 150 -3.72 12.50 -6.35
C LEU A 150 -5.21 12.67 -6.05
N THR A 151 -6.05 12.41 -7.06
CA THR A 151 -7.49 12.23 -6.83
C THR A 151 -7.74 10.95 -6.03
N ALA A 152 -8.29 11.07 -4.82
CA ALA A 152 -8.65 9.94 -3.99
C ALA A 152 -10.01 10.12 -3.31
N LEU A 153 -10.78 9.03 -3.26
CA LEU A 153 -12.15 8.96 -2.76
C LEU A 153 -12.30 7.77 -1.80
N ALA A 154 -12.84 8.05 -0.62
CA ALA A 154 -13.31 7.06 0.34
C ALA A 154 -14.76 7.42 0.70
N PRO A 155 -15.78 6.74 0.13
CA PRO A 155 -17.18 7.15 0.31
C PRO A 155 -17.65 7.06 1.77
N THR A 156 -17.07 6.14 2.53
CA THR A 156 -17.36 5.94 3.96
C THR A 156 -16.13 6.20 4.81
N ASN A 157 -16.25 7.08 5.80
CA ASN A 157 -15.17 7.43 6.73
C ASN A 157 -15.17 6.52 7.96
N HIS A 158 -13.98 6.12 8.41
CA HIS A 158 -13.75 5.47 9.71
C HIS A 158 -13.68 6.49 10.87
N ASN A 159 -14.81 7.12 11.19
CA ASN A 159 -14.89 8.13 12.25
C ASN A 159 -15.30 7.58 13.62
N PHE A 160 -15.65 6.28 13.69
CA PHE A 160 -16.17 5.62 14.89
C PHE A 160 -15.08 5.22 15.91
N ARG A 161 -13.83 5.09 15.46
CA ARG A 161 -12.67 4.85 16.34
C ARG A 161 -11.44 5.53 15.77
N SER A 162 -10.69 6.26 16.60
CA SER A 162 -9.45 6.90 16.17
C SER A 162 -8.43 5.85 15.74
N ILE A 163 -7.68 6.14 14.68
CA ILE A 163 -6.52 5.36 14.25
C ILE A 163 -5.28 6.16 14.71
N PRO A 164 -4.42 5.60 15.59
CA PRO A 164 -3.25 6.31 16.07
C PRO A 164 -2.38 6.78 14.92
N GLU A 165 -1.76 7.96 15.08
CA GLU A 165 -0.86 8.57 14.10
C GLU A 165 -1.50 8.98 12.75
N VAL A 166 -2.79 8.66 12.52
CA VAL A 166 -3.54 9.06 11.32
C VAL A 166 -4.55 10.16 11.69
N PRO A 167 -4.51 11.35 11.07
CA PRO A 167 -5.51 12.37 11.32
C PRO A 167 -6.92 11.89 10.96
N LYS A 168 -7.91 12.27 11.77
CA LYS A 168 -9.30 11.76 11.68
C LYS A 168 -9.92 11.94 10.30
N ASP A 169 -9.58 13.01 9.59
CA ASP A 169 -10.12 13.31 8.25
C ASP A 169 -9.63 12.35 7.17
N PHE A 170 -8.60 11.56 7.45
CA PHE A 170 -8.11 10.50 6.57
C PHE A 170 -8.59 9.11 6.96
N GLY A 171 -9.53 9.00 7.90
CA GLY A 171 -10.15 7.73 8.26
C GLY A 171 -10.91 7.13 7.09
N VAL A 172 -10.60 5.88 6.73
CA VAL A 172 -11.27 5.14 5.65
C VAL A 172 -11.89 3.87 6.19
N ALA A 173 -13.18 3.66 5.93
CA ALA A 173 -13.87 2.42 6.25
C ALA A 173 -13.73 1.45 5.07
N ILE A 174 -13.19 0.27 5.35
CA ILE A 174 -13.07 -0.84 4.40
C ILE A 174 -13.89 -2.01 4.90
N TYR A 175 -14.71 -2.57 4.03
CA TYR A 175 -15.47 -3.77 4.33
C TYR A 175 -15.81 -4.54 3.06
N TYR A 176 -15.83 -5.87 3.18
CA TYR A 176 -16.25 -6.73 2.09
C TYR A 176 -17.13 -7.85 2.64
N ASN A 177 -18.39 -7.88 2.21
CA ASN A 177 -19.32 -8.96 2.49
C ASN A 177 -19.75 -9.62 1.18
N PRO A 178 -19.47 -10.92 0.98
CA PRO A 178 -19.85 -11.62 -0.24
C PRO A 178 -21.35 -11.47 -0.55
N GLY A 179 -21.66 -11.01 -1.76
CA GLY A 179 -23.03 -10.78 -2.24
C GLY A 179 -23.57 -9.35 -2.01
N GLU A 180 -22.96 -8.55 -1.16
CA GLU A 180 -23.43 -7.19 -0.81
C GLU A 180 -22.73 -6.09 -1.60
N LYS A 181 -22.75 -6.20 -2.93
CA LYS A 181 -21.97 -5.34 -3.84
C LYS A 181 -22.11 -3.85 -3.56
N SER A 182 -23.33 -3.34 -3.36
CA SER A 182 -23.56 -1.91 -3.11
C SER A 182 -22.93 -1.42 -1.81
N SER A 183 -22.96 -2.23 -0.76
CA SER A 183 -22.32 -1.89 0.52
C SER A 183 -20.80 -1.92 0.40
N ASN A 184 -20.27 -2.95 -0.26
CA ASN A 184 -18.83 -3.11 -0.50
C ASN A 184 -18.27 -1.92 -1.28
N GLN A 185 -18.94 -1.48 -2.34
CA GLN A 185 -18.53 -0.31 -3.15
C GLN A 185 -18.41 0.99 -2.33
N LEU A 186 -19.25 1.17 -1.31
CA LEU A 186 -19.20 2.37 -0.45
C LEU A 186 -18.14 2.26 0.66
N GLN A 187 -17.72 1.04 1.01
CA GLN A 187 -16.71 0.75 2.02
C GLN A 187 -15.40 0.32 1.36
N ASN A 188 -14.92 1.18 0.47
CA ASN A 188 -13.73 0.95 -0.35
C ASN A 188 -12.89 2.25 -0.42
N LEU A 189 -11.65 2.13 -0.91
CA LEU A 189 -10.76 3.25 -1.19
C LEU A 189 -10.42 3.26 -2.67
N TYR A 190 -10.63 4.41 -3.31
CA TYR A 190 -10.28 4.64 -4.71
C TYR A 190 -9.20 5.71 -4.81
N ILE A 191 -8.15 5.45 -5.57
CA ILE A 191 -7.07 6.41 -5.86
C ILE A 191 -6.84 6.38 -7.35
N VAL A 192 -6.99 7.52 -7.99
CA VAL A 192 -6.75 7.72 -9.41
C VAL A 192 -5.42 8.42 -9.57
N ASN A 193 -4.56 7.88 -10.43
CA ASN A 193 -3.44 8.67 -10.93
C ASN A 193 -3.98 9.64 -12.01
N ASP A 194 -4.30 10.86 -11.59
CA ASP A 194 -4.73 11.96 -12.45
C ASP A 194 -3.56 12.83 -12.95
N LYS A 195 -2.32 12.35 -12.77
CA LYS A 195 -1.11 12.93 -13.35
C LYS A 195 -0.85 12.33 -14.73
N ASN A 196 -0.06 13.05 -15.52
CA ASN A 196 0.46 12.63 -16.82
C ASN A 196 1.76 11.81 -16.71
N THR A 197 2.19 11.50 -15.49
CA THR A 197 3.40 10.75 -15.13
C THR A 197 3.03 9.50 -14.35
N ASP A 198 3.91 8.50 -14.36
CA ASP A 198 3.72 7.29 -13.54
C ASP A 198 3.90 7.64 -12.05
N ILE A 199 3.02 7.10 -11.22
CA ILE A 199 3.06 7.24 -9.77
C ILE A 199 3.36 5.89 -9.14
N SER A 200 4.21 5.89 -8.13
CA SER A 200 4.59 4.70 -7.40
C SER A 200 4.36 4.85 -5.90
N PHE A 201 3.64 3.91 -5.31
CA PHE A 201 3.55 3.73 -3.87
C PHE A 201 4.63 2.75 -3.43
N LEU A 202 5.62 3.27 -2.70
CA LEU A 202 6.67 2.49 -2.09
C LEU A 202 6.29 2.15 -0.65
N PHE A 203 6.13 0.86 -0.39
CA PHE A 203 5.83 0.33 0.93
C PHE A 203 7.12 -0.23 1.54
N GLU A 204 7.47 0.24 2.73
CA GLU A 204 8.64 -0.18 3.48
C GLU A 204 8.24 -0.53 4.90
N TYR A 205 8.47 -1.77 5.29
CA TYR A 205 8.24 -2.24 6.64
C TYR A 205 9.54 -2.71 7.26
N ASP A 206 9.90 -2.14 8.41
CA ASP A 206 11.20 -2.36 9.06
C ASP A 206 11.19 -3.42 10.18
N GLY A 207 10.04 -4.03 10.46
CA GLY A 207 9.82 -4.91 11.62
C GLY A 207 8.93 -4.30 12.70
N THR A 208 8.73 -2.99 12.65
CA THR A 208 7.97 -2.21 13.64
C THR A 208 7.13 -1.11 13.04
N LYS A 209 7.63 -0.41 12.02
CA LYS A 209 6.96 0.71 11.36
C LYS A 209 6.70 0.40 9.90
N LEU A 210 5.56 0.90 9.42
CA LEU A 210 5.22 0.91 8.01
C LEU A 210 5.37 2.34 7.49
N LEU A 211 6.24 2.50 6.49
CA LEU A 211 6.45 3.71 5.72
C LEU A 211 5.78 3.54 4.35
N ILE A 212 5.03 4.55 3.93
CA ILE A 212 4.43 4.66 2.60
C ILE A 212 4.94 5.96 1.98
N SER A 213 5.74 5.83 0.92
CA SER A 213 6.17 6.97 0.11
C SER A 213 5.46 6.96 -1.24
N VAL A 214 4.97 8.11 -1.68
CA VAL A 214 4.47 8.31 -3.05
C VAL A 214 5.57 8.97 -3.85
N LEU A 215 5.94 8.32 -4.94
CA LEU A 215 7.01 8.72 -5.85
C LEU A 215 6.39 9.10 -7.20
N GLU A 216 6.84 10.21 -7.77
CA GLU A 216 6.48 10.64 -9.11
C GLU A 216 7.70 10.45 -10.04
N LEU A 217 7.45 9.89 -11.22
CA LEU A 217 8.47 9.76 -12.26
C LEU A 217 8.61 11.09 -13.01
N ILE A 218 9.82 11.65 -13.00
CA ILE A 218 10.19 12.94 -13.61
C ILE A 218 11.29 12.80 -14.65
#